data_AF-A0A355CHH3-F1
#
_entry.id   AF-A0A355CHH3-F1
#
_cell.length_a   1.000
_cell.length_b   1.000
_cell.length_c   1.000
_cell.angle_alpha   90.00
_cell.angle_beta   90.00
_cell.angle_gamma   90.00
#
_symmetry.space_group_name_H-M   'P 1'
#
loop_
_entity.id
_entity.type
_entity.pdbx_description
1 polymer ?
#
loop_
_entity_poly.entity_id
_entity_poly.type
_entity_poly.pdbx_seq_one_letter_code
_entity_poly.pdbx_strand_id
1 'polypeptide(L)'
;MKARYRYRIYPTDQQQQSLAQLFGCVRVVWNDALALCKQSEKKPKSALLQKIVITQAKKTEERAWLDNVSCVPLQQSVADLELAFKNFFDYC
;
A
#
# COMPACT_ATOMS: atom_id res chain seq x y z
N MET A 1 -7.92 23.93 -22.86
CA MET A 1 -8.44 22.56 -22.93
C MET A 1 -7.35 21.62 -22.40
N LYS A 2 -7.56 20.88 -21.30
CA LYS A 2 -6.55 19.91 -20.82
C LYS A 2 -6.71 18.62 -21.61
N ALA A 3 -5.76 18.31 -22.49
CA ALA A 3 -5.72 17.02 -23.16
C ALA A 3 -5.42 15.92 -22.15
N ARG A 4 -6.17 14.82 -22.19
CA ARG A 4 -5.86 13.59 -21.45
C ARG A 4 -5.33 12.58 -22.44
N TYR A 5 -4.12 12.10 -22.20
CA TYR A 5 -3.50 11.08 -23.04
C TYR A 5 -3.62 9.71 -22.38
N ARG A 6 -3.92 8.70 -23.19
CA ARG A 6 -3.91 7.29 -22.79
C ARG A 6 -2.77 6.61 -23.52
N TYR A 7 -1.85 6.02 -22.75
CA TYR A 7 -0.71 5.30 -23.29
C TYR A 7 -0.80 3.83 -22.90
N ARG A 8 -0.34 2.96 -23.80
CA ARG A 8 -0.02 1.58 -23.47
C ARG A 8 1.48 1.46 -23.34
N ILE A 9 1.95 0.94 -22.21
CA ILE A 9 3.37 0.66 -21.99
C ILE A 9 3.65 -0.80 -22.32
N TYR A 10 4.86 -1.06 -22.80
CA TYR A 10 5.41 -2.41 -23.01
C TYR A 10 6.71 -2.50 -22.21
N PRO A 11 6.62 -2.92 -20.94
CA PRO A 11 7.79 -2.89 -20.06
C PRO A 11 8.79 -3.96 -20.46
N THR A 12 10.09 -3.65 -20.35
CA THR A 12 11.16 -4.65 -20.46
C THR A 12 11.05 -5.66 -19.33
N ASP A 13 11.68 -6.83 -19.46
CA ASP A 13 11.64 -7.88 -18.42
C ASP A 13 12.06 -7.35 -17.04
N GLN A 14 13.10 -6.51 -17.00
CA GLN A 14 13.54 -5.85 -15.77
C GLN A 14 12.46 -4.94 -15.17
N GLN A 15 11.75 -4.17 -16.00
CA GLN A 15 10.68 -3.30 -15.54
C GLN A 15 9.48 -4.12 -15.03
N GLN A 16 9.15 -5.24 -15.69
CA GLN A 16 8.08 -6.14 -15.25
C GLN A 16 8.39 -6.70 -13.86
N GLN A 17 9.64 -7.13 -13.62
CA GLN A 17 10.07 -7.61 -12.30
C GLN A 17 9.96 -6.51 -11.23
N SER A 18 10.45 -5.30 -11.52
CA SER A 18 10.33 -4.17 -10.59
C SER A 18 8.88 -3.80 -10.29
N LEU A 19 7.99 -3.83 -11.28
CA LEU A 19 6.55 -3.60 -11.10
C LEU A 19 5.91 -4.70 -10.26
N ALA A 20 6.22 -5.98 -10.55
CA ALA A 20 5.71 -7.11 -9.79
C ALA A 20 6.14 -7.03 -8.31
N GLN A 21 7.41 -6.68 -8.06
CA GLN A 21 7.91 -6.46 -6.71
C GLN A 21 7.18 -5.32 -6.01
N LEU A 22 7.01 -4.17 -6.68
CA LEU A 22 6.29 -3.02 -6.13
C LEU A 22 4.84 -3.38 -5.77
N PHE A 23 4.11 -4.02 -6.68
CA PHE A 23 2.73 -4.40 -6.45
C PHE A 23 2.59 -5.47 -5.37
N GLY A 24 3.54 -6.40 -5.28
CA GLY A 24 3.63 -7.37 -4.19
C GLY A 24 3.82 -6.68 -2.83
N CYS A 25 4.75 -5.73 -2.73
CA CYS A 25 4.96 -4.94 -1.51
C CYS A 25 3.71 -4.15 -1.10
N VAL A 26 3.09 -3.47 -2.07
CA VAL A 26 1.83 -2.72 -1.87
C VAL A 26 0.73 -3.63 -1.32
N ARG A 27 0.58 -4.83 -1.90
CA ARG A 27 -0.44 -5.79 -1.45
C ARG A 27 -0.19 -6.26 -0.01
N VAL A 28 1.06 -6.53 0.36
CA VAL A 28 1.39 -6.95 1.72
C VAL A 28 1.11 -5.84 2.72
N VAL A 29 1.54 -4.60 2.46
CA VAL A 29 1.26 -3.45 3.33
C VAL A 29 -0.24 -3.23 3.52
N TRP A 30 -1.03 -3.32 2.45
CA TRP A 30 -2.49 -3.26 2.53
C TRP A 30 -3.06 -4.36 3.45
N ASN A 31 -2.64 -5.61 3.24
CA ASN A 31 -3.16 -6.74 3.99
C ASN A 31 -2.79 -6.67 5.48
N ASP A 32 -1.55 -6.32 5.79
CA ASP A 32 -1.06 -6.15 7.16
C ASP A 32 -1.85 -5.00 7.85
N ALA A 33 -2.08 -3.88 7.16
CA ALA A 33 -2.89 -2.77 7.69
C ALA A 33 -4.36 -3.17 7.93
N LEU A 34 -4.96 -3.91 6.98
CA LEU A 34 -6.33 -4.41 7.11
C LEU A 34 -6.44 -5.41 8.28
N ALA A 35 -5.45 -6.29 8.46
CA ALA A 35 -5.42 -7.24 9.57
C ALA A 35 -5.38 -6.52 10.92
N LEU A 36 -4.55 -5.48 11.06
CA LEU A 36 -4.52 -4.65 12.28
C LEU A 36 -5.86 -3.96 12.54
N CYS A 37 -6.49 -3.41 11.50
CA CYS A 37 -7.82 -2.82 11.63
C CYS A 37 -8.87 -3.83 12.11
N LYS A 38 -8.83 -5.08 11.64
CA LYS A 38 -9.75 -6.14 12.05
C LYS A 38 -9.53 -6.64 13.48
N GLN A 39 -8.29 -6.63 13.95
CA GLN A 39 -7.93 -7.06 15.30
C GLN A 39 -8.19 -5.98 16.36
N SER A 40 -8.32 -4.72 15.93
CA SER A 40 -8.53 -3.59 16.83
C SER A 40 -10.02 -3.35 17.07
N GLU A 41 -10.43 -3.08 18.32
CA GLU A 41 -11.81 -2.70 18.64
C GLU A 41 -12.25 -1.41 17.93
N LYS A 42 -11.30 -0.49 17.73
CA LYS A 42 -11.48 0.75 16.97
C LYS A 42 -10.42 0.84 15.89
N LYS A 43 -10.83 1.28 14.70
CA LYS A 43 -9.91 1.47 13.58
C LYS A 43 -8.76 2.42 13.97
N PRO A 44 -7.49 1.97 13.85
CA PRO A 44 -6.35 2.82 14.10
C PRO A 44 -6.25 3.98 13.10
N LYS A 45 -5.62 5.09 13.50
CA LYS A 45 -5.35 6.20 12.59
C LYS A 45 -4.36 5.79 11.49
N SER A 46 -4.53 6.33 10.30
CA SER A 46 -3.67 6.06 9.12
C SER A 46 -2.17 6.24 9.42
N ALA A 47 -1.80 7.30 10.15
CA ALA A 47 -0.41 7.54 10.55
C ALA A 47 0.18 6.42 11.43
N LEU A 48 -0.63 5.83 12.33
CA LEU A 48 -0.18 4.72 13.16
C LEU A 48 -0.03 3.45 12.32
N LEU A 49 -0.97 3.17 11.42
CA LEU A 49 -0.87 2.05 10.49
C LEU A 49 0.41 2.14 9.67
N GLN A 50 0.68 3.28 9.01
CA GLN A 50 1.91 3.47 8.23
C GLN A 50 3.18 3.27 9.09
N LYS A 51 3.19 3.77 10.33
CA LYS A 51 4.32 3.55 11.24
C LYS A 51 4.57 2.07 11.50
N ILE A 52 3.51 1.28 11.72
CA ILE A 52 3.63 -0.15 12.03
C ILE A 52 3.97 -0.96 10.77
N VAL A 53 3.11 -0.87 9.74
CA VAL A 53 3.17 -1.78 8.57
C VAL A 53 4.18 -1.35 7.50
N ILE A 54 4.79 -0.17 7.64
CA ILE A 54 5.87 0.29 6.76
C ILE A 54 7.13 0.54 7.58
N THR A 55 7.13 1.56 8.44
CA THR A 55 8.37 2.05 9.09
C THR A 55 8.98 1.04 10.07
N GLN A 56 8.16 0.35 10.86
CA GLN A 56 8.62 -0.69 11.78
C GLN A 56 8.80 -2.02 11.06
N ALA A 57 7.86 -2.40 10.18
CA ALA A 57 7.94 -3.62 9.38
C ALA A 57 9.27 -3.71 8.61
N LYS A 58 9.70 -2.64 7.93
CA LYS A 58 10.99 -2.60 7.19
C LYS A 58 12.22 -2.95 8.03
N LYS A 59 12.15 -2.79 9.36
CA LYS A 59 13.24 -3.13 10.29
C LYS A 59 13.25 -4.59 10.72
N THR A 60 12.22 -5.35 10.38
CA THR A 60 12.12 -6.79 10.68
C THR A 60 12.68 -7.61 9.53
N GLU A 61 13.24 -8.78 9.81
CA GLU A 61 13.81 -9.66 8.78
C GLU A 61 12.73 -10.13 7.78
N GLU A 62 11.51 -10.39 8.26
CA GLU A 62 10.39 -10.89 7.48
C GLU A 62 9.81 -9.86 6.48
N ARG A 63 10.14 -8.58 6.67
CA ARG A 63 9.60 -7.46 5.89
C ARG A 63 10.68 -6.48 5.41
N ALA A 64 11.97 -6.78 5.59
CA ALA A 64 13.08 -5.95 5.11
C ALA A 64 13.02 -5.67 3.60
N TRP A 65 12.47 -6.61 2.82
CA TRP A 65 12.30 -6.46 1.36
C TRP A 65 11.34 -5.34 0.95
N LEU A 66 10.55 -4.76 1.87
CA LEU A 66 9.78 -3.54 1.62
C LEU A 66 10.66 -2.30 1.38
N ASP A 67 11.95 -2.35 1.74
CA ASP A 67 12.92 -1.28 1.43
C ASP A 67 13.43 -1.31 -0.01
N ASN A 68 13.18 -2.39 -0.75
CA ASN A 68 13.61 -2.51 -2.14
C ASN A 68 12.74 -1.72 -3.13
N VAL A 69 11.65 -1.09 -2.65
CA VAL A 69 10.70 -0.34 -3.47
C VAL A 69 10.45 1.05 -2.89
N SER A 70 9.92 1.95 -3.73
CA SER A 70 9.52 3.28 -3.26
C SER A 70 8.51 3.17 -2.12
N CYS A 71 8.68 3.99 -1.09
CA CYS A 71 7.74 4.06 0.03
C CYS A 71 6.42 4.72 -0.33
N VAL A 72 6.38 5.53 -1.39
CA VAL A 72 5.20 6.33 -1.76
C VAL A 72 4.00 5.43 -2.10
N PRO A 73 4.12 4.39 -2.95
CA PRO A 73 3.00 3.48 -3.19
C PRO A 73 2.59 2.67 -1.96
N LEU A 74 3.52 2.38 -1.04
CA LEU A 74 3.19 1.71 0.22
C LEU A 74 2.31 2.61 1.10
N GLN A 75 2.66 3.88 1.24
CA GLN A 75 1.86 4.87 1.98
C GLN A 75 0.49 5.07 1.31
N GLN A 76 0.47 5.14 -0.03
CA GLN A 76 -0.78 5.25 -0.79
C GLN A 76 -1.69 4.05 -0.54
N SER A 77 -1.16 2.83 -0.42
CA SER A 77 -1.96 1.65 -0.10
C SER A 77 -2.73 1.78 1.22
N VAL A 78 -2.13 2.42 2.24
CA VAL A 78 -2.81 2.67 3.52
C VAL A 78 -3.87 3.77 3.37
N ALA A 79 -3.63 4.78 2.54
CA ALA A 79 -4.61 5.82 2.23
C ALA A 79 -5.80 5.27 1.42
N ASP A 80 -5.54 4.37 0.48
CA ASP A 80 -6.57 3.69 -0.29
C ASP A 80 -7.42 2.77 0.62
N LEU A 81 -6.81 2.15 1.65
CA LEU A 81 -7.53 1.41 2.68
C LEU A 81 -8.42 2.33 3.51
N GLU A 82 -7.93 3.53 3.85
CA GLU A 82 -8.72 4.52 4.56
C GLU A 82 -9.95 4.95 3.75
N LEU A 83 -9.78 5.19 2.45
CA LEU A 83 -10.87 5.47 1.53
C LEU A 83 -11.84 4.29 1.40
N ALA A 84 -11.36 3.05 1.33
CA ALA A 84 -12.21 1.86 1.27
C ALA A 84 -13.09 1.72 2.52
N PHE A 85 -12.53 1.94 3.71
CA PHE A 85 -13.30 1.99 4.96
C PHE A 85 -14.35 3.11 4.92
N LYS A 86 -13.95 4.33 4.53
CA LYS A 86 -14.87 5.46 4.40
C LYS A 86 -16.05 5.09 3.49
N ASN A 87 -15.77 4.56 2.30
CA ASN A 87 -16.79 4.15 1.35
C ASN A 87 -17.66 2.99 1.85
N PHE A 88 -17.13 2.11 2.69
CA PHE A 88 -17.92 0.99 3.24
C PHE A 88 -18.88 1.44 4.34
N PHE A 89 -18.47 2.37 5.21
CA PHE A 89 -19.25 2.78 6.38
C PHE A 89 -20.07 4.07 6.17
N ASP A 90 -19.63 4.99 5.31
CA ASP A 90 -20.37 6.25 5.05
C ASP A 90 -21.57 6.06 4.10
N TYR A 91 -21.65 4.92 3.40
CA TYR A 91 -22.76 4.58 2.50
C TYR A 91 -23.83 3.69 3.17
N CYS A 92 -23.77 3.52 4.51
CA CYS A 92 -24.79 2.86 5.32
C CYS A 92 -25.63 3.88 6.11
#